data_AF-A0A1R1XGQ9-F1
#
_entry.id   AF-A0A1R1XGQ9-F1
#
_cell.length_a   1.000
_cell.length_b   1.000
_cell.length_c   1.000
_cell.angle_alpha   90.00
_cell.angle_beta   90.00
_cell.angle_gamma   90.00
#
_symmetry.space_group_name_H-M   'P 1'
#
loop_
_entity.id
_entity.type
_entity.pdbx_description
1 polymer ?
#
loop_
_entity_poly.entity_id
_entity_poly.type
_entity_poly.pdbx_seq_one_letter_code
_entity_poly.pdbx_strand_id
1 'polypeptide(L)'
;MFQKYCKQEGKFSLLKSFYFQEDELFGSIESTIIQDFTTESDLEAIKKNLNNAGLSLSKNSSHYLETKALSNEVKLINVQQKLESEVETLLRQRTISASNIGDFNNIPQKSGSESASLSISLNNQLTIRDGNNSGSYVFIGLTLLQTLAKMINLGMYSKASSLKSDFNIPESTFYWIKLRCLVRRKDFIELDKFCRLKKPPIGYVAFAEELISNNQFQEASRYISLCDNASKPNLYLKIGFMHEAAESALLSKNINALKRISTLTSDPTLKADIEARLSSI
;
A
#
# COMPACT_ATOMS: atom_id res chain seq x y z
N MET A 1 -7.56 17.83 27.86
CA MET A 1 -8.35 16.73 28.50
C MET A 1 -9.81 16.74 28.01
N PHE A 2 -10.46 17.90 27.94
CA PHE A 2 -11.84 18.07 27.44
C PHE A 2 -12.07 17.63 25.98
N GLN A 3 -11.21 18.04 25.05
CA GLN A 3 -11.30 17.64 23.63
C GLN A 3 -11.30 16.11 23.46
N LYS A 4 -10.42 15.40 24.17
CA LYS A 4 -10.31 13.94 24.14
C LYS A 4 -11.58 13.27 24.65
N TYR A 5 -12.16 13.77 25.75
CA TYR A 5 -13.43 13.30 26.27
C TYR A 5 -14.57 13.49 25.27
N CYS A 6 -14.68 14.66 24.64
CA CYS A 6 -15.73 14.92 23.64
C CYS A 6 -15.59 14.03 22.40
N LYS A 7 -14.36 13.77 21.93
CA LYS A 7 -14.09 12.85 20.81
C LYS A 7 -14.43 11.39 21.18
N GLN A 8 -14.21 10.97 22.43
CA GLN A 8 -14.54 9.61 22.90
C GLN A 8 -16.05 9.38 23.09
N GLU A 9 -16.77 10.40 23.58
CA GLU A 9 -18.20 10.33 23.87
C GLU A 9 -19.09 10.74 22.69
N GLY A 10 -18.49 11.03 21.53
CA GLY A 10 -19.22 11.46 20.33
C GLY A 10 -19.91 12.82 20.46
N LYS A 11 -19.49 13.67 21.42
CA LYS A 11 -20.10 14.98 21.71
C LYS A 11 -19.56 16.07 20.78
N PHE A 12 -19.68 15.86 19.47
CA PHE A 12 -19.10 16.74 18.45
C PHE A 12 -19.72 18.13 18.41
N SER A 13 -21.01 18.28 18.73
CA SER A 13 -21.65 19.60 18.81
C SER A 13 -21.10 20.45 19.97
N LEU A 14 -20.83 19.82 21.12
CA LEU A 14 -20.20 20.49 22.25
C LEU A 14 -18.75 20.87 21.94
N LEU A 15 -18.04 19.98 21.24
CA LEU A 15 -16.68 20.21 20.79
C LEU A 15 -16.60 21.36 19.77
N LYS A 16 -17.59 21.47 18.87
CA LYS A 16 -17.72 22.59 17.93
C LYS A 16 -17.89 23.93 18.64
N SER A 17 -18.78 24.00 19.63
CA SER A 17 -18.98 25.22 20.43
C SER A 17 -17.71 25.62 21.19
N PHE A 18 -16.99 24.64 21.72
CA PHE A 18 -15.70 24.86 22.38
C PHE A 18 -14.66 25.46 21.41
N TYR A 19 -14.48 24.85 20.24
CA TYR A 19 -13.55 25.37 19.23
C TYR A 19 -13.95 26.76 18.69
N PHE A 20 -15.24 27.05 18.60
CA PHE A 20 -15.72 28.39 18.24
C PHE A 20 -15.39 29.44 19.32
N GLN A 21 -15.44 29.06 20.60
CA GLN A 21 -15.09 29.95 21.71
C GLN A 21 -13.59 30.22 21.80
N GLU A 22 -12.75 29.24 21.44
CA GLU A 22 -11.29 29.37 21.45
C GLU A 22 -10.72 29.98 20.16
N ASP A 23 -11.57 30.48 19.24
CA ASP A 23 -11.19 30.95 17.89
C ASP A 23 -10.40 29.89 17.08
N GLU A 24 -10.57 28.61 17.39
CA GLU A 24 -9.90 27.50 16.73
C GLU A 24 -10.72 27.02 15.51
N LEU A 25 -10.60 27.75 14.40
CA LEU A 25 -11.35 27.51 13.16
C LEU A 25 -11.24 26.07 12.65
N PHE A 26 -10.02 25.50 12.67
CA PHE A 26 -9.78 24.15 12.16
C PHE A 26 -10.49 23.08 12.98
N GLY A 27 -10.39 23.12 14.31
CA GLY A 27 -11.09 22.18 15.19
C GLY A 27 -12.62 22.25 15.03
N SER A 28 -13.16 23.47 14.85
CA SER A 28 -14.60 23.67 14.61
C SER A 28 -15.07 23.04 13.30
N ILE A 29 -14.26 23.16 12.25
CA ILE A 29 -14.54 22.54 10.94
C ILE A 29 -14.36 21.01 11.03
N GLU A 30 -13.29 20.51 11.64
CA GLU A 30 -13.05 19.08 11.85
C GLU A 30 -14.23 18.41 12.58
N SER A 31 -14.68 19.01 13.69
CA SER A 31 -15.82 18.48 14.46
C SER A 31 -17.13 18.51 13.68
N THR A 32 -17.35 19.55 12.85
CA THR A 32 -18.53 19.62 11.97
C THR A 32 -18.47 18.53 10.92
N ILE A 33 -17.33 18.36 10.24
CA ILE A 33 -17.15 17.29 9.25
C ILE A 33 -17.43 15.93 9.90
N ILE A 34 -16.78 15.61 11.02
CA ILE A 34 -16.98 14.33 11.70
C ILE A 34 -18.45 14.13 12.08
N GLN A 35 -19.12 15.16 12.62
CA GLN A 35 -20.54 15.09 12.93
C GLN A 35 -21.37 14.82 11.67
N ASP A 36 -21.16 15.55 10.59
CA ASP A 36 -21.88 15.37 9.32
C ASP A 36 -21.72 13.93 8.81
N PHE A 37 -20.52 13.35 8.87
CA PHE A 37 -20.29 11.95 8.51
C PHE A 37 -21.01 10.93 9.41
N THR A 38 -21.18 11.24 10.70
CA THR A 38 -21.93 10.38 11.63
C THR A 38 -23.45 10.49 11.48
N THR A 39 -23.95 11.64 11.00
CA THR A 39 -25.40 11.93 10.96
C THR A 39 -26.00 11.78 9.55
N GLU A 40 -25.22 12.04 8.52
CA GLU A 40 -25.69 12.18 7.14
C GLU A 40 -25.42 10.92 6.32
N SER A 41 -26.49 10.35 5.74
CA SER A 41 -26.44 9.12 4.93
C SER A 41 -26.36 9.39 3.42
N ASP A 42 -26.23 10.64 2.97
CA ASP A 42 -26.12 10.95 1.55
C ASP A 42 -24.67 11.28 1.17
N LEU A 43 -24.14 10.56 0.18
CA LEU A 43 -22.78 10.75 -0.31
C LEU A 43 -22.61 12.12 -0.99
N GLU A 44 -23.64 12.62 -1.67
CA GLU A 44 -23.58 13.92 -2.33
C GLU A 44 -23.57 15.06 -1.30
N ALA A 45 -24.32 14.90 -0.21
CA ALA A 45 -24.29 15.84 0.91
C ALA A 45 -22.91 15.85 1.59
N ILE A 46 -22.31 14.68 1.82
CA ILE A 46 -20.94 14.55 2.33
C ILE A 46 -19.92 15.30 1.45
N LYS A 47 -19.96 15.07 0.12
CA LYS A 47 -19.07 15.77 -0.82
C LYS A 47 -19.26 17.28 -0.77
N LYS A 48 -20.52 17.74 -0.69
CA LYS A 48 -20.85 19.16 -0.57
C LYS A 48 -20.29 19.76 0.73
N ASN A 49 -20.40 19.06 1.85
CA ASN A 49 -19.90 19.52 3.14
C ASN A 49 -18.36 19.58 3.15
N LEU A 50 -17.68 18.60 2.59
CA LEU A 50 -16.22 18.63 2.40
C LEU A 50 -15.77 19.82 1.54
N ASN A 51 -16.47 20.12 0.45
CA ASN A 51 -16.18 21.28 -0.39
C ASN A 51 -16.41 22.60 0.38
N ASN A 52 -17.50 22.71 1.14
CA ASN A 52 -17.80 23.90 1.96
C ASN A 52 -16.74 24.10 3.07
N ALA A 53 -16.28 23.01 3.69
CA ALA A 53 -15.19 23.04 4.66
C ALA A 53 -13.88 23.51 4.01
N GLY A 54 -13.55 22.99 2.82
CA GLY A 54 -12.40 23.44 2.04
C GLY A 54 -12.45 24.93 1.70
N LEU A 55 -13.61 25.44 1.26
CA LEU A 55 -13.83 26.87 0.98
C LEU A 55 -13.69 27.75 2.23
N SER A 56 -14.04 27.22 3.40
CA SER A 56 -13.93 27.93 4.67
C SER A 56 -12.48 28.02 5.12
N LEU A 57 -11.71 26.92 4.97
CA LEU A 57 -10.28 26.86 5.29
C LEU A 57 -9.44 27.67 4.30
N SER A 58 -9.82 27.72 3.01
CA SER A 58 -9.08 28.45 1.98
C SER A 58 -9.04 29.97 2.20
N LYS A 59 -9.90 30.50 3.07
CA LYS A 59 -9.88 31.92 3.46
C LYS A 59 -8.63 32.29 4.25
N ASN A 60 -7.96 31.32 4.87
CA ASN A 60 -6.76 31.54 5.65
C ASN A 60 -5.58 30.76 5.05
N SER A 61 -4.49 31.46 4.74
CA SER A 61 -3.31 30.85 4.09
C SER A 61 -2.65 29.76 4.94
N SER A 62 -2.87 29.78 6.27
CA SER A 62 -2.37 28.78 7.21
C SER A 62 -2.90 27.37 6.94
N HIS A 63 -4.07 27.23 6.29
CA HIS A 63 -4.75 25.95 6.10
C HIS A 63 -4.69 25.41 4.65
N TYR A 64 -3.63 25.75 3.92
CA TYR A 64 -3.44 25.33 2.53
C TYR A 64 -3.38 23.79 2.38
N LEU A 65 -2.68 23.11 3.29
CA LEU A 65 -2.52 21.65 3.24
C LEU A 65 -3.85 20.93 3.48
N GLU A 66 -4.62 21.41 4.44
CA GLU A 66 -5.94 20.91 4.83
C GLU A 66 -6.93 21.11 3.69
N THR A 67 -6.95 22.31 3.07
CA THR A 67 -7.77 22.60 1.89
C THR A 67 -7.45 21.63 0.75
N LYS A 68 -6.16 21.37 0.49
CA LYS A 68 -5.72 20.42 -0.53
C LYS A 68 -6.09 18.98 -0.18
N ALA A 69 -5.99 18.59 1.10
CA ALA A 69 -6.38 17.27 1.59
C ALA A 69 -7.88 17.03 1.38
N LEU A 70 -8.74 17.98 1.77
CA LEU A 70 -10.20 17.89 1.56
C LEU A 70 -10.56 17.83 0.07
N SER A 71 -9.89 18.63 -0.77
CA SER A 71 -10.07 18.56 -2.23
C SER A 71 -9.69 17.20 -2.80
N ASN A 72 -8.59 16.61 -2.31
CA ASN A 72 -8.17 15.27 -2.73
C ASN A 72 -9.13 14.18 -2.23
N GLU A 73 -9.70 14.34 -1.03
CA GLU A 73 -10.69 13.39 -0.50
C GLU A 73 -11.96 13.36 -1.36
N VAL A 74 -12.50 14.52 -1.73
CA VAL A 74 -13.66 14.61 -2.65
C VAL A 74 -13.33 13.97 -4.00
N LYS A 75 -12.12 14.21 -4.53
CA LYS A 75 -11.66 13.55 -5.77
C LYS A 75 -11.60 12.04 -5.61
N LEU A 76 -11.09 11.54 -4.49
CA LEU A 76 -10.98 10.11 -4.22
C LEU A 76 -12.36 9.45 -4.17
N ILE A 77 -13.32 10.05 -3.45
CA ILE A 77 -14.70 9.56 -3.38
C ILE A 77 -15.33 9.47 -4.78
N ASN A 78 -15.14 10.48 -5.64
CA ASN A 78 -15.66 10.44 -7.01
C ASN A 78 -15.04 9.31 -7.84
N VAL A 79 -13.73 9.07 -7.70
CA VAL A 79 -13.07 7.95 -8.37
C VAL A 79 -13.60 6.62 -7.85
N GLN A 80 -13.77 6.47 -6.53
CA GLN A 80 -14.29 5.25 -5.90
C GLN A 80 -15.72 4.95 -6.35
N GLN A 81 -16.61 5.94 -6.38
CA GLN A 81 -17.98 5.76 -6.87
C GLN A 81 -18.02 5.31 -8.33
N LYS A 82 -17.15 5.87 -9.18
CA LYS A 82 -17.02 5.41 -10.57
C LYS A 82 -16.53 3.97 -10.63
N LEU A 83 -15.53 3.60 -9.82
CA LEU A 83 -15.01 2.23 -9.76
C LEU A 83 -16.05 1.22 -9.28
N GLU A 84 -16.88 1.57 -8.31
CA GLU A 84 -17.97 0.71 -7.83
C GLU A 84 -18.96 0.39 -8.96
N SER A 85 -19.46 1.40 -9.66
CA SER A 85 -20.38 1.20 -10.79
C SER A 85 -19.75 0.35 -11.91
N GLU A 86 -18.48 0.57 -12.22
CA GLU A 86 -17.76 -0.20 -13.24
C GLU A 86 -17.52 -1.66 -12.80
N VAL A 87 -17.11 -1.90 -11.56
CA VAL A 87 -16.89 -3.27 -11.06
C VAL A 87 -18.22 -4.02 -10.96
N GLU A 88 -19.29 -3.35 -10.56
CA GLU A 88 -20.63 -3.94 -10.53
C GLU A 88 -21.07 -4.37 -11.94
N THR A 89 -20.87 -3.53 -12.95
CA THR A 89 -21.19 -3.89 -14.35
C THR A 89 -20.36 -5.07 -14.86
N LEU A 90 -19.06 -5.12 -14.56
CA LEU A 90 -18.17 -6.22 -14.95
C LEU A 90 -18.54 -7.54 -14.26
N LEU A 91 -18.92 -7.51 -12.99
CA LEU A 91 -19.39 -8.69 -12.26
C LEU A 91 -20.71 -9.21 -12.82
N ARG A 92 -21.67 -8.32 -13.16
CA ARG A 92 -22.90 -8.70 -13.85
C ARG A 92 -22.62 -9.38 -15.21
N GLN A 93 -21.53 -9.00 -15.87
CA GLN A 93 -21.06 -9.58 -17.12
C GLN A 93 -20.17 -10.84 -16.92
N ARG A 94 -19.96 -11.31 -15.68
CA ARG A 94 -19.10 -12.45 -15.28
C ARG A 94 -17.64 -12.37 -15.76
N THR A 95 -17.10 -11.18 -15.99
CA THR A 95 -15.72 -11.02 -16.48
C THR A 95 -14.66 -11.07 -15.37
N ILE A 96 -15.06 -11.02 -14.09
CA ILE A 96 -14.15 -11.04 -12.93
C ILE A 96 -14.64 -12.06 -11.89
N SER A 97 -13.73 -12.88 -11.36
CA SER A 97 -14.00 -13.84 -10.27
C SER A 97 -13.86 -13.16 -8.90
N ALA A 98 -14.88 -13.25 -8.04
CA ALA A 98 -14.92 -12.62 -6.71
C ALA A 98 -13.94 -13.22 -5.66
N SER A 99 -13.21 -14.30 -6.00
CA SER A 99 -12.46 -15.13 -5.06
C SER A 99 -11.10 -14.57 -4.60
N ASN A 100 -10.67 -13.38 -5.04
CA ASN A 100 -9.31 -12.87 -4.80
C ASN A 100 -9.21 -11.66 -3.85
N ILE A 101 -10.23 -11.42 -3.02
CA ILE A 101 -10.31 -10.25 -2.14
C ILE A 101 -9.90 -10.66 -0.72
N GLY A 102 -8.60 -10.70 -0.43
CA GLY A 102 -8.11 -10.90 0.94
C GLY A 102 -8.04 -9.58 1.72
N ASP A 103 -8.38 -9.65 3.01
CA ASP A 103 -8.46 -8.55 3.98
C ASP A 103 -7.31 -7.52 3.89
N PHE A 104 -7.67 -6.24 3.77
CA PHE A 104 -6.75 -5.13 3.45
C PHE A 104 -6.27 -4.33 4.67
N ASN A 105 -6.51 -4.85 5.88
CA ASN A 105 -6.30 -4.09 7.13
C ASN A 105 -4.82 -3.96 7.58
N ASN A 106 -3.84 -4.46 6.81
CA ASN A 106 -2.41 -4.51 7.21
C ASN A 106 -1.45 -3.76 6.27
N ILE A 107 -1.84 -2.61 5.71
CA ILE A 107 -0.89 -1.70 5.05
C ILE A 107 -0.37 -0.70 6.10
N PRO A 108 0.94 -0.65 6.41
CA PRO A 108 1.48 0.29 7.38
C PRO A 108 1.25 1.73 6.90
N GLN A 109 0.44 2.49 7.62
CA GLN A 109 0.34 3.93 7.41
C GLN A 109 1.49 4.61 8.15
N LYS A 110 2.30 5.39 7.42
CA LYS A 110 3.31 6.26 8.04
C LYS A 110 2.58 7.34 8.84
N SER A 111 2.66 7.27 10.16
CA SER A 111 2.18 8.30 11.07
C SER A 111 2.97 9.60 10.85
N GLY A 112 2.36 10.58 10.20
CA GLY A 112 2.97 11.89 9.95
C GLY A 112 1.96 13.01 9.82
N SER A 113 2.07 13.99 10.73
CA SER A 113 1.34 15.26 10.84
C SER A 113 -0.16 15.20 11.19
N GLU A 114 -0.63 16.20 11.95
CA GLU A 114 -2.02 16.35 12.42
C GLU A 114 -3.05 16.44 11.28
N SER A 115 -2.63 16.81 10.06
CA SER A 115 -3.47 16.74 8.85
C SER A 115 -3.83 15.29 8.43
N ALA A 116 -3.01 14.30 8.83
CA ALA A 116 -3.30 12.89 8.62
C ALA A 116 -4.39 12.37 9.59
N SER A 117 -4.57 12.99 10.75
CA SER A 117 -5.61 12.56 11.72
C SER A 117 -7.01 12.66 11.14
N LEU A 118 -7.28 13.74 10.40
CA LEU A 118 -8.60 14.02 9.85
C LEU A 118 -8.91 13.05 8.69
N SER A 119 -7.96 12.84 7.77
CA SER A 119 -8.11 11.84 6.70
C SER A 119 -8.18 10.40 7.22
N ILE A 120 -7.43 10.05 8.27
CA ILE A 120 -7.50 8.73 8.91
C ILE A 120 -8.85 8.54 9.62
N SER A 121 -9.31 9.55 10.36
CA SER A 121 -10.61 9.52 11.06
C SER A 121 -11.78 9.43 10.07
N LEU A 122 -11.71 10.17 8.97
CA LEU A 122 -12.70 10.13 7.88
C LEU A 122 -12.76 8.74 7.23
N ASN A 123 -11.61 8.18 6.85
CA ASN A 123 -11.55 6.86 6.25
C ASN A 123 -12.09 5.78 7.19
N ASN A 124 -11.75 5.82 8.48
CA ASN A 124 -12.31 4.89 9.47
C ASN A 124 -13.83 5.02 9.57
N GLN A 125 -14.38 6.24 9.59
CA GLN A 125 -15.83 6.44 9.68
C GLN A 125 -16.58 6.00 8.43
N LEU A 126 -16.02 6.27 7.23
CA LEU A 126 -16.57 5.74 5.98
C LEU A 126 -16.52 4.20 5.94
N THR A 127 -15.44 3.57 6.42
CA THR A 127 -15.37 2.09 6.49
C THR A 127 -16.38 1.48 7.47
N ILE A 128 -16.70 2.15 8.57
CA ILE A 128 -17.69 1.68 9.57
C ILE A 128 -19.11 1.74 8.99
N ARG A 129 -19.40 2.75 8.15
CA ARG A 129 -20.74 2.97 7.57
C ARG A 129 -21.24 1.82 6.70
N ASP A 130 -20.34 1.10 6.03
CA ASP A 130 -20.68 0.00 5.12
C ASP A 130 -20.53 -1.40 5.74
N GLY A 131 -20.40 -1.51 7.07
CA GLY A 131 -20.32 -2.79 7.79
C GLY A 131 -21.48 -3.78 7.54
N ASN A 132 -22.56 -3.34 6.89
CA ASN A 132 -23.71 -4.17 6.49
C ASN A 132 -23.71 -4.57 4.99
N ASN A 133 -22.83 -3.99 4.17
CA ASN A 133 -22.65 -4.34 2.76
C ASN A 133 -21.26 -4.95 2.57
N SER A 134 -21.07 -6.19 3.03
CA SER A 134 -19.89 -7.02 2.71
C SER A 134 -19.88 -7.46 1.23
N GLY A 135 -20.20 -6.54 0.32
CA GLY A 135 -20.15 -6.75 -1.12
C GLY A 135 -18.72 -6.62 -1.63
N SER A 136 -18.32 -7.58 -2.47
CA SER A 136 -17.05 -7.63 -3.21
C SER A 136 -16.66 -6.31 -3.92
N TYR A 137 -17.57 -5.35 -4.06
CA TYR A 137 -17.47 -4.16 -4.88
C TYR A 137 -17.19 -2.85 -4.12
N VAL A 138 -17.26 -2.78 -2.79
CA VAL A 138 -17.17 -1.50 -2.06
C VAL A 138 -15.77 -0.86 -2.13
N PHE A 139 -15.65 0.33 -2.70
CA PHE A 139 -14.43 1.15 -2.71
C PHE A 139 -14.56 2.41 -1.86
N ILE A 140 -15.76 2.95 -1.70
CA ILE A 140 -15.99 4.16 -0.92
C ILE A 140 -15.50 3.91 0.52
N GLY A 141 -14.76 4.89 1.05
CA GLY A 141 -14.20 4.82 2.40
C GLY A 141 -12.85 4.15 2.53
N LEU A 142 -12.34 3.52 1.47
CA LEU A 142 -10.97 3.06 1.45
C LEU A 142 -10.03 4.26 1.36
N THR A 143 -8.89 4.19 2.05
CA THR A 143 -7.81 5.14 1.81
C THR A 143 -7.33 5.04 0.36
N LEU A 144 -6.64 6.08 -0.14
CA LEU A 144 -6.04 6.06 -1.47
C LEU A 144 -5.19 4.80 -1.74
N LEU A 145 -4.37 4.39 -0.76
CA LEU A 145 -3.49 3.24 -0.90
C LEU A 145 -4.25 1.90 -0.84
N GLN A 146 -5.32 1.81 -0.04
CA GLN A 146 -6.21 0.65 -0.01
C GLN A 146 -7.01 0.54 -1.32
N THR A 147 -7.49 1.67 -1.84
CA THR A 147 -8.17 1.75 -3.15
C THR A 147 -7.24 1.23 -4.24
N LEU A 148 -6.00 1.72 -4.27
CA LEU A 148 -4.97 1.27 -5.21
C LEU A 148 -4.71 -0.23 -5.08
N ALA A 149 -4.51 -0.73 -3.86
CA ALA A 149 -4.28 -2.16 -3.60
C ALA A 149 -5.46 -3.02 -4.07
N LYS A 150 -6.70 -2.59 -3.80
CA LYS A 150 -7.92 -3.28 -4.23
C LYS A 150 -8.04 -3.32 -5.75
N MET A 151 -7.76 -2.21 -6.44
CA MET A 151 -7.76 -2.18 -7.91
C MET A 151 -6.75 -3.16 -8.53
N ILE A 152 -5.54 -3.23 -7.96
CA ILE A 152 -4.50 -4.18 -8.41
C ILE A 152 -4.96 -5.62 -8.14
N ASN A 153 -5.60 -5.87 -7.00
CA ASN A 153 -6.25 -7.14 -6.66
C ASN A 153 -7.48 -7.49 -7.50
N LEU A 154 -8.00 -6.57 -8.30
CA LEU A 154 -9.03 -6.87 -9.29
C LEU A 154 -8.44 -6.98 -10.70
N GLY A 155 -7.12 -6.86 -10.86
CA GLY A 155 -6.44 -6.89 -12.16
C GLY A 155 -6.57 -5.61 -12.97
N MET A 156 -7.05 -4.51 -12.38
CA MET A 156 -7.28 -3.23 -13.05
C MET A 156 -5.99 -2.39 -13.16
N TYR A 157 -4.92 -2.95 -13.73
CA TYR A 157 -3.56 -2.39 -13.68
C TYR A 157 -3.41 -1.02 -14.38
N SER A 158 -4.10 -0.81 -15.49
CA SER A 158 -4.09 0.46 -16.23
C SER A 158 -4.68 1.58 -15.37
N LYS A 159 -5.87 1.35 -14.80
CA LYS A 159 -6.54 2.34 -13.94
C LYS A 159 -5.77 2.60 -12.65
N ALA A 160 -5.12 1.58 -12.07
CA ALA A 160 -4.24 1.75 -10.93
C ALA A 160 -3.05 2.66 -11.26
N SER A 161 -2.53 2.59 -12.49
CA SER A 161 -1.46 3.48 -12.96
C SER A 161 -1.97 4.92 -13.16
N SER A 162 -3.20 5.11 -13.65
CA SER A 162 -3.85 6.43 -13.72
C SER A 162 -4.09 7.03 -12.34
N LEU A 163 -4.58 6.24 -11.38
CA LEU A 163 -4.78 6.69 -10.00
C LEU A 163 -3.45 7.17 -9.38
N LYS A 164 -2.34 6.47 -9.67
CA LYS A 164 -1.00 6.87 -9.24
C LYS A 164 -0.62 8.25 -9.78
N SER A 165 -0.86 8.54 -11.06
CA SER A 165 -0.57 9.87 -11.63
C SER A 165 -1.49 10.94 -11.07
N ASP A 166 -2.79 10.67 -10.96
CA ASP A 166 -3.79 11.66 -10.56
C ASP A 166 -3.57 12.16 -9.13
N PHE A 167 -3.15 11.26 -8.24
CA PHE A 167 -2.87 11.57 -6.83
C PHE A 167 -1.39 11.78 -6.52
N ASN A 168 -0.51 11.77 -7.54
CA ASN A 168 0.93 11.94 -7.39
C ASN A 168 1.54 10.99 -6.35
N ILE A 169 1.15 9.71 -6.39
CA ILE A 169 1.65 8.72 -5.45
C ILE A 169 3.16 8.52 -5.69
N PRO A 170 4.00 8.61 -4.65
CA PRO A 170 5.44 8.39 -4.79
C PRO A 170 5.75 7.05 -5.44
N GLU A 171 6.74 7.05 -6.34
CA GLU A 171 7.08 5.88 -7.14
C GLU A 171 7.45 4.68 -6.24
N SER A 172 8.24 4.90 -5.19
CA SER A 172 8.60 3.85 -4.22
C SER A 172 7.38 3.22 -3.52
N THR A 173 6.42 4.04 -3.08
CA THR A 173 5.18 3.56 -2.44
C THR A 173 4.34 2.73 -3.38
N PHE A 174 4.18 3.19 -4.63
CA PHE A 174 3.45 2.44 -5.65
C PHE A 174 4.09 1.07 -5.93
N TYR A 175 5.42 1.02 -6.02
CA TYR A 175 6.15 -0.24 -6.21
C TYR A 175 5.93 -1.23 -5.07
N TRP A 176 6.01 -0.80 -3.81
CA TRP A 176 5.74 -1.67 -2.67
C TRP A 176 4.32 -2.24 -2.68
N ILE A 177 3.32 -1.40 -2.94
CA ILE A 177 1.92 -1.83 -2.97
C ILE A 177 1.69 -2.80 -4.12
N LYS A 178 2.15 -2.45 -5.33
CA LYS A 178 1.96 -3.29 -6.52
C LYS A 178 2.69 -4.62 -6.39
N LEU A 179 3.93 -4.64 -5.87
CA LEU A 179 4.67 -5.87 -5.57
C LEU A 179 3.89 -6.79 -4.64
N ARG A 180 3.48 -6.30 -3.46
CA ARG A 180 2.74 -7.10 -2.48
C ARG A 180 1.41 -7.65 -3.01
N CYS A 181 0.69 -6.83 -3.77
CA CYS A 181 -0.56 -7.26 -4.38
C CYS A 181 -0.32 -8.34 -5.44
N LEU A 182 0.63 -8.15 -6.35
CA LEU A 182 0.92 -9.12 -7.41
C LEU A 182 1.43 -10.47 -6.85
N VAL A 183 2.30 -10.44 -5.83
CA VAL A 183 2.77 -11.65 -5.15
C VAL A 183 1.62 -12.39 -4.48
N ARG A 184 0.74 -11.68 -3.75
CA ARG A 184 -0.43 -12.28 -3.10
C ARG A 184 -1.41 -12.90 -4.09
N ARG A 185 -1.56 -12.29 -5.27
CA ARG A 185 -2.38 -12.84 -6.37
C ARG A 185 -1.71 -13.96 -7.15
N LYS A 186 -0.40 -14.16 -6.97
CA LYS A 186 0.43 -15.04 -7.81
C LYS A 186 0.39 -14.67 -9.29
N ASP A 187 0.18 -13.39 -9.61
CA ASP A 187 0.27 -12.90 -11.00
C ASP A 187 1.72 -12.55 -11.33
N PHE A 188 2.53 -13.60 -11.48
CA PHE A 188 3.96 -13.46 -11.74
C PHE A 188 4.25 -12.95 -13.15
N ILE A 189 3.31 -13.12 -14.09
CA ILE A 189 3.43 -12.61 -15.46
C ILE A 189 3.42 -11.08 -15.45
N GLU A 190 2.45 -10.48 -14.74
CA GLU A 190 2.41 -9.03 -14.59
C GLU A 190 3.54 -8.51 -13.71
N LEU A 191 3.96 -9.27 -12.68
CA LEU A 191 5.12 -8.92 -11.84
C LEU A 191 6.40 -8.78 -12.66
N ASP A 192 6.62 -9.71 -13.57
CA ASP A 192 7.81 -9.77 -14.42
C ASP A 192 7.82 -8.62 -15.46
N LYS A 193 6.65 -8.28 -16.01
CA LYS A 193 6.48 -7.06 -16.83
C LYS A 193 6.75 -5.79 -16.03
N PHE A 194 6.20 -5.72 -14.82
CA PHE A 194 6.32 -4.55 -13.94
C PHE A 194 7.78 -4.28 -13.55
N CYS A 195 8.52 -5.34 -13.25
CA CYS A 195 9.93 -5.30 -12.90
C CYS A 195 10.82 -4.81 -14.06
N ARG A 196 10.49 -5.18 -15.31
CA ARG A 196 11.27 -4.82 -16.50
C ARG A 196 10.94 -3.46 -17.10
N LEU A 197 9.81 -2.86 -16.76
CA LEU A 197 9.38 -1.58 -17.33
C LEU A 197 10.40 -0.45 -17.07
N LYS A 198 10.89 -0.37 -15.84
CA LYS A 198 11.88 0.61 -15.39
C LYS A 198 12.60 0.02 -14.18
N LYS A 199 13.88 0.37 -13.98
CA LYS A 199 14.61 -0.03 -12.76
C LYS A 199 13.80 0.34 -11.51
N PRO A 200 13.41 -0.64 -10.67
CA PRO A 200 12.58 -0.34 -9.52
C PRO A 200 13.28 0.58 -8.51
N PRO A 201 12.63 1.65 -8.02
CA PRO A 201 13.22 2.51 -6.99
C PRO A 201 13.43 1.78 -5.65
N ILE A 202 12.73 0.66 -5.45
CA ILE A 202 12.87 -0.22 -4.28
C ILE A 202 13.99 -1.27 -4.44
N GLY A 203 14.59 -1.37 -5.64
CA GLY A 203 15.58 -2.38 -5.99
C GLY A 203 14.99 -3.78 -6.16
N TYR A 204 15.77 -4.69 -6.77
CA TYR A 204 15.36 -6.08 -7.01
C TYR A 204 15.41 -6.95 -5.74
N VAL A 205 16.21 -6.55 -4.75
CA VAL A 205 16.29 -7.26 -3.45
C VAL A 205 14.93 -7.29 -2.77
N ALA A 206 14.18 -6.17 -2.80
CA ALA A 206 12.83 -6.11 -2.25
C ALA A 206 11.85 -7.09 -2.91
N PHE A 207 11.96 -7.28 -4.24
CA PHE A 207 11.14 -8.25 -4.97
C PHE A 207 11.47 -9.68 -4.53
N ALA A 208 12.76 -10.01 -4.44
CA ALA A 208 13.21 -11.32 -3.98
C ALA A 208 12.74 -11.60 -2.55
N GLU A 209 12.94 -10.68 -1.61
CA GLU A 209 12.56 -10.87 -0.20
C GLU A 209 11.05 -11.04 0.00
N GLU A 210 10.23 -10.29 -0.74
CA GLU A 210 8.77 -10.44 -0.68
C GLU A 210 8.33 -11.82 -1.21
N LEU A 211 8.94 -12.31 -2.29
CA LEU A 211 8.65 -13.66 -2.83
C LEU A 211 9.11 -14.77 -1.87
N ILE A 212 10.29 -14.61 -1.25
CA ILE A 212 10.81 -15.53 -0.23
C ILE A 212 9.85 -15.60 0.95
N SER A 213 9.37 -14.45 1.42
CA SER A 213 8.41 -14.37 2.54
C SER A 213 7.08 -15.05 2.23
N ASN A 214 6.74 -15.20 0.95
CA ASN A 214 5.53 -15.90 0.48
C ASN A 214 5.82 -17.33 -0.02
N ASN A 215 6.99 -17.90 0.33
CA ASN A 215 7.44 -19.26 -0.05
C ASN A 215 7.47 -19.51 -1.57
N GLN A 216 7.67 -18.47 -2.39
CA GLN A 216 7.78 -18.57 -3.84
C GLN A 216 9.24 -18.59 -4.28
N PHE A 217 9.97 -19.63 -3.88
CA PHE A 217 11.44 -19.72 -4.06
C PHE A 217 11.88 -19.77 -5.53
N GLN A 218 11.16 -20.49 -6.38
CA GLN A 218 11.45 -20.61 -7.81
C GLN A 218 11.37 -19.24 -8.50
N GLU A 219 10.29 -18.50 -8.25
CA GLU A 219 10.10 -17.18 -8.84
C GLU A 219 11.06 -16.16 -8.22
N ALA A 220 11.36 -16.26 -6.91
CA ALA A 220 12.38 -15.42 -6.25
C ALA A 220 13.76 -15.54 -6.93
N SER A 221 14.17 -16.74 -7.34
CA SER A 221 15.46 -16.99 -7.99
C SER A 221 15.69 -16.10 -9.24
N ARG A 222 14.61 -15.82 -9.98
CA ARG A 222 14.65 -14.97 -11.18
C ARG A 222 14.99 -13.53 -10.82
N TYR A 223 14.40 -12.99 -9.76
CA TYR A 223 14.70 -11.63 -9.31
C TYR A 223 16.05 -11.53 -8.60
N ILE A 224 16.48 -12.59 -7.90
CA ILE A 224 17.82 -12.65 -7.30
C ILE A 224 18.90 -12.53 -8.38
N SER A 225 18.69 -13.14 -9.56
CA SER A 225 19.66 -13.04 -10.67
C SER A 225 19.89 -11.59 -11.14
N LEU A 226 18.90 -10.71 -10.95
CA LEU A 226 18.93 -9.28 -11.31
C LEU A 226 19.51 -8.38 -10.20
N CYS A 227 19.71 -8.90 -8.99
CA CYS A 227 20.30 -8.15 -7.88
C CYS A 227 21.80 -7.87 -8.10
N ASP A 228 22.38 -7.06 -7.22
CA ASP A 228 23.83 -6.83 -7.20
C ASP A 228 24.58 -8.08 -6.73
N ASN A 229 25.77 -8.34 -7.29
CA ASN A 229 26.55 -9.55 -7.00
C ASN A 229 26.92 -9.72 -5.50
N ALA A 230 26.92 -8.64 -4.72
CA ALA A 230 27.19 -8.69 -3.29
C ALA A 230 26.06 -9.32 -2.46
N SER A 231 24.79 -9.14 -2.87
CA SER A 231 23.62 -9.62 -2.12
C SER A 231 23.13 -10.99 -2.59
N LYS A 232 23.43 -11.40 -3.83
CA LYS A 232 23.03 -12.69 -4.41
C LYS A 232 23.35 -13.91 -3.55
N PRO A 233 24.58 -14.09 -3.01
CA PRO A 233 24.93 -15.32 -2.30
C PRO A 233 24.04 -15.56 -1.07
N ASN A 234 23.79 -14.50 -0.31
CA ASN A 234 22.96 -14.56 0.89
C ASN A 234 21.49 -14.81 0.55
N LEU A 235 21.00 -14.28 -0.57
CA LEU A 235 19.62 -14.50 -1.02
C LEU A 235 19.41 -15.91 -1.56
N TYR A 236 20.35 -16.45 -2.35
CA TYR A 236 20.30 -17.84 -2.82
C TYR A 236 20.37 -18.84 -1.65
N LEU A 237 21.18 -18.54 -0.63
CA LEU A 237 21.19 -19.29 0.62
C LEU A 237 19.84 -19.31 1.33
N LYS A 238 19.13 -18.17 1.39
CA LYS A 238 17.79 -18.08 2.01
C LYS A 238 16.75 -18.98 1.32
N ILE A 239 16.88 -19.20 0.01
CA ILE A 239 15.97 -20.08 -0.75
C ILE A 239 16.44 -21.54 -0.85
N GLY A 240 17.61 -21.85 -0.30
CA GLY A 240 18.19 -23.20 -0.31
C GLY A 240 18.85 -23.60 -1.64
N PHE A 241 19.10 -22.64 -2.54
CA PHE A 241 19.69 -22.90 -3.86
C PHE A 241 21.22 -22.87 -3.72
N MET A 242 21.80 -23.99 -3.28
CA MET A 242 23.20 -24.07 -2.86
C MET A 242 24.19 -23.93 -4.01
N HIS A 243 23.88 -24.47 -5.20
CA HIS A 243 24.76 -24.38 -6.37
C HIS A 243 24.88 -22.93 -6.86
N GLU A 244 23.74 -22.25 -7.02
CA GLU A 244 23.67 -20.85 -7.45
C GLU A 244 24.24 -19.90 -6.39
N ALA A 245 24.07 -20.23 -5.10
CA ALA A 245 24.73 -19.52 -4.00
C ALA A 245 26.25 -19.64 -4.09
N ALA A 246 26.79 -20.84 -4.36
CA ALA A 246 28.22 -21.08 -4.48
C ALA A 246 28.82 -20.33 -5.68
N GLU A 247 28.18 -20.44 -6.86
CA GLU A 247 28.62 -19.76 -8.07
C GLU A 247 28.62 -18.22 -7.90
N SER A 248 27.55 -17.68 -7.34
CA SER A 248 27.46 -16.23 -7.08
C SER A 248 28.46 -15.76 -6.01
N ALA A 249 28.78 -16.58 -5.02
CA ALA A 249 29.79 -16.30 -4.02
C ALA A 249 31.22 -16.30 -4.60
N LEU A 250 31.50 -17.20 -5.54
CA LEU A 250 32.76 -17.22 -6.29
C LEU A 250 32.92 -15.96 -7.15
N LEU A 251 31.88 -15.60 -7.90
CA LEU A 251 31.88 -14.40 -8.74
C LEU A 251 32.08 -13.10 -7.93
N SER A 252 31.51 -13.06 -6.73
CA SER A 252 31.67 -11.92 -5.80
C SER A 252 32.93 -11.98 -4.92
N LYS A 253 33.77 -13.02 -5.08
CA LYS A 253 34.95 -13.30 -4.23
C LYS A 253 34.64 -13.25 -2.73
N ASN A 254 33.42 -13.64 -2.34
CA ASN A 254 32.97 -13.56 -0.96
C ASN A 254 33.34 -14.83 -0.20
N ILE A 255 34.56 -14.85 0.34
CA ILE A 255 35.13 -15.99 1.08
C ILE A 255 34.24 -16.40 2.28
N ASN A 256 33.61 -15.44 2.95
CA ASN A 256 32.76 -15.71 4.11
C ASN A 256 31.46 -16.42 3.71
N ALA A 257 30.83 -16.00 2.61
CA ALA A 257 29.67 -16.68 2.05
C ALA A 257 30.03 -18.10 1.60
N LEU A 258 31.17 -18.29 0.92
CA LEU A 258 31.65 -19.60 0.48
C LEU A 258 31.88 -20.57 1.64
N LYS A 259 32.55 -20.12 2.72
CA LYS A 259 32.73 -20.93 3.93
C LYS A 259 31.40 -21.35 4.53
N ARG A 260 30.45 -20.41 4.62
CA ARG A 260 29.10 -20.69 5.14
C ARG A 260 28.36 -21.70 4.27
N ILE A 261 28.43 -21.57 2.94
CA ILE A 261 27.83 -22.53 2.00
C ILE A 261 28.47 -23.91 2.16
N SER A 262 29.80 -24.02 2.25
CA SER A 262 30.51 -25.29 2.47
C SER A 262 30.07 -25.99 3.77
N THR A 263 29.83 -25.25 4.85
CA THR A 263 29.33 -25.82 6.11
C THR A 263 27.87 -26.27 6.06
N LEU A 264 27.04 -25.60 5.25
CA LEU A 264 25.59 -25.85 5.16
C LEU A 264 25.24 -26.88 4.08
N THR A 265 26.13 -27.09 3.12
CA THR A 265 25.90 -27.98 1.98
C THR A 265 26.01 -29.43 2.42
N SER A 266 24.95 -30.21 2.18
CA SER A 266 24.95 -31.67 2.42
C SER A 266 25.53 -32.46 1.24
N ASP A 267 25.68 -31.84 0.07
CA ASP A 267 26.23 -32.47 -1.13
C ASP A 267 27.77 -32.50 -1.09
N PRO A 268 28.39 -33.69 -1.05
CA PRO A 268 29.85 -33.82 -1.01
C PRO A 268 30.54 -33.30 -2.29
N THR A 269 29.87 -33.31 -3.43
CA THR A 269 30.45 -32.87 -4.71
C THR A 269 30.59 -31.35 -4.76
N LEU A 270 29.54 -30.63 -4.39
CA LEU A 270 29.54 -29.18 -4.30
C LEU A 270 30.51 -28.70 -3.22
N LYS A 271 30.61 -29.43 -2.10
CA LYS A 271 31.60 -29.11 -1.05
C LYS A 271 33.03 -29.23 -1.55
N ALA A 272 33.35 -30.32 -2.27
CA ALA A 272 34.68 -30.52 -2.85
C ALA A 272 35.03 -29.45 -3.90
N ASP A 273 34.08 -29.04 -4.75
CA ASP A 273 34.29 -27.96 -5.72
C ASP A 273 34.53 -26.62 -5.02
N ILE A 274 33.74 -26.28 -3.99
CA ILE A 274 33.94 -25.06 -3.20
C ILE A 274 35.32 -25.07 -2.52
N GLU A 275 35.73 -26.19 -1.91
CA GLU A 275 37.04 -26.31 -1.25
C GLU A 275 38.20 -26.21 -2.25
N ALA A 276 38.10 -26.86 -3.41
CA ALA A 276 39.07 -26.74 -4.49
C ALA A 276 39.20 -25.29 -4.97
N ARG A 277 38.09 -24.59 -5.16
CA ARG A 277 38.07 -23.18 -5.59
C ARG A 277 38.58 -22.24 -4.50
N LEU A 278 38.27 -22.49 -3.23
CA LEU A 278 38.79 -21.74 -2.09
C LEU A 278 40.31 -21.89 -1.95
N SER A 279 40.89 -23.04 -2.30
CA SER A 279 42.34 -23.25 -2.29
C SER A 279 43.07 -22.53 -3.43
N SER A 280 42.34 -22.08 -4.45
CA SER A 280 42.88 -21.42 -5.65
C SER A 280 42.80 -19.88 -5.63
N ILE A 281 42.14 -19.30 -4.62
CA ILE A 281 41.94 -17.85 -4.41
C ILE A 281 42.94 -17.34 -3.37
#